data_AF-A0A927B142-F1
#
_entry.id   AF-A0A927B142-F1
#
_cell.length_a   1.000
_cell.length_b   1.000
_cell.length_c   1.000
_cell.angle_alpha   90.00
_cell.angle_beta   90.00
_cell.angle_gamma   90.00
#
_symmetry.space_group_name_H-M   'P 1'
#
loop_
_entity.id
_entity.type
_entity.pdbx_description
1 polymer ?
#
loop_
_entity_poly.entity_id
_entity_poly.type
_entity_poly.pdbx_seq_one_letter_code
_entity_poly.pdbx_strand_id
1 'polypeptide(L)'
;MRSTRDFLTGIITGVVIGILTAPRSGKETRDKLTEEANKRSGDLKDQWEKGVSQVKEGFEQAKSQVNQYTDKAKEQYNQYKDQAQAAVDKNKDTVKDQYNDKVDELADDAKTGVDDAKSSLKVS
;
A
#
# COMPACT_ATOMS: atom_id res chain seq x y z
N MET A 1 -18.09 10.48 1.31
CA MET A 1 -16.64 10.20 1.28
C MET A 1 -16.32 8.90 2.05
N ARG A 2 -16.89 7.75 1.68
CA ARG A 2 -16.57 6.46 2.33
C ARG A 2 -15.47 5.68 1.58
N SER A 3 -15.50 5.68 0.24
CA SER A 3 -14.59 4.89 -0.59
C SER A 3 -13.09 5.11 -0.40
N THR A 4 -12.64 6.31 0.00
CA THR A 4 -11.21 6.57 0.22
C THR A 4 -10.69 5.91 1.51
N ARG A 5 -11.55 5.74 2.53
CA ARG A 5 -11.18 5.08 3.78
C ARG A 5 -11.04 3.58 3.58
N ASP A 6 -12.02 2.96 2.92
CA ASP A 6 -12.02 1.53 2.63
C ASP A 6 -10.83 1.12 1.75
N PHE A 7 -10.44 1.98 0.80
CA PHE A 7 -9.26 1.78 -0.04
C PHE A 7 -7.94 1.83 0.74
N LEU A 8 -7.78 2.81 1.64
CA LEU A 8 -6.57 2.92 2.47
C LEU A 8 -6.45 1.76 3.47
N THR A 9 -7.55 1.37 4.10
CA THR A 9 -7.62 0.18 4.96
C THR A 9 -7.20 -1.06 4.17
N GLY A 10 -7.75 -1.27 2.97
CA GLY A 10 -7.38 -2.40 2.11
C GLY A 10 -5.90 -2.44 1.72
N ILE A 11 -5.28 -1.30 1.40
CA ILE A 11 -3.84 -1.24 1.11
C ILE A 11 -3.02 -1.62 2.35
N ILE A 12 -3.33 -1.07 3.52
CA ILE A 12 -2.56 -1.35 4.74
C ILE A 12 -2.72 -2.81 5.15
N THR A 13 -3.94 -3.36 5.16
CA THR A 13 -4.18 -4.78 5.41
C THR A 13 -3.39 -5.64 4.42
N GLY A 14 -3.39 -5.28 3.13
CA GLY A 14 -2.64 -5.98 2.09
C GLY A 14 -1.12 -5.96 2.31
N VAL A 15 -0.56 -4.83 2.76
CA VAL A 15 0.87 -4.71 3.09
C VAL A 15 1.21 -5.55 4.33
N VAL A 16 0.39 -5.49 5.37
CA VAL A 16 0.59 -6.28 6.60
C VAL A 16 0.52 -7.78 6.29
N ILE A 17 -0.50 -8.22 5.57
CA ILE A 17 -0.62 -9.61 5.11
C ILE A 17 0.57 -9.97 4.23
N GLY A 18 0.98 -9.11 3.28
CA GLY A 18 2.12 -9.37 2.40
C GLY A 18 3.44 -9.52 3.15
N ILE A 19 3.68 -8.68 4.16
CA ILE A 19 4.86 -8.74 5.03
C ILE A 19 4.81 -9.97 5.94
N LEU A 20 3.66 -10.29 6.55
CA LEU A 20 3.50 -11.44 7.44
C LEU A 20 3.48 -12.78 6.69
N THR A 21 2.97 -12.80 5.46
CA THR A 21 2.90 -14.00 4.62
C THR A 21 4.22 -14.26 3.91
N ALA A 22 5.15 -13.30 3.83
CA ALA A 22 6.47 -13.48 3.24
C ALA A 22 7.21 -14.62 3.96
N PRO A 23 7.25 -15.84 3.40
CA PRO A 23 7.79 -16.99 4.10
C PRO A 23 9.29 -17.02 3.82
N ARG A 24 10.07 -17.09 4.92
CA ARG A 24 11.48 -17.54 5.02
C ARG A 24 12.54 -16.47 5.28
N SER A 25 13.53 -16.89 6.07
CA SER A 25 14.81 -16.22 6.27
C SER A 25 15.52 -16.04 4.93
N GLY A 26 15.97 -14.82 4.62
CA GLY A 26 16.55 -14.45 3.32
C GLY A 26 17.76 -15.26 2.83
N LYS A 27 18.29 -16.20 3.61
CA LYS A 27 19.33 -17.15 3.17
C LYS A 27 18.75 -18.22 2.23
N GLU A 28 17.79 -19.01 2.68
CA GLU A 28 17.10 -19.99 1.82
C GLU A 28 16.35 -19.33 0.65
N THR A 29 15.80 -18.13 0.86
CA THR A 29 15.12 -17.38 -0.21
C THR A 29 16.11 -16.90 -1.25
N ARG A 30 17.33 -16.48 -0.88
CA ARG A 30 18.36 -16.11 -1.86
C ARG A 30 18.86 -17.32 -2.62
N ASP A 31 19.09 -18.46 -1.97
CA ASP A 31 19.56 -19.66 -2.65
C ASP A 31 18.49 -20.20 -3.63
N LYS A 32 17.24 -20.33 -3.17
CA LYS A 32 16.12 -20.78 -4.03
C LYS A 32 15.77 -19.77 -5.12
N LEU A 33 15.78 -18.48 -4.81
CA LEU A 33 15.58 -17.43 -5.81
C LEU A 33 16.73 -17.40 -6.80
N THR A 34 17.97 -17.63 -6.41
CA THR A 34 19.10 -17.65 -7.36
C THR A 34 19.01 -18.86 -8.29
N GLU A 35 18.58 -20.02 -7.79
CA GLU A 35 18.43 -21.24 -8.58
C GLU A 35 17.19 -21.20 -9.51
N GLU A 36 16.04 -20.75 -9.00
CA GLU A 36 14.80 -20.57 -9.80
C GLU A 36 14.89 -19.35 -10.72
N ALA A 37 15.49 -18.25 -10.29
CA ALA A 37 15.69 -17.09 -11.16
C ALA A 37 16.66 -17.43 -12.30
N ASN A 38 17.75 -18.19 -12.10
CA ASN A 38 18.59 -18.53 -13.24
C ASN A 38 17.87 -19.40 -14.30
N LYS A 39 16.91 -20.24 -13.90
CA LYS A 39 16.09 -21.04 -14.84
C LYS A 39 14.91 -20.28 -15.46
N ARG A 40 14.37 -19.27 -14.77
CA ARG A 40 13.11 -18.59 -15.14
C ARG A 40 13.26 -17.10 -15.47
N SER A 41 14.45 -16.51 -15.27
CA SER A 41 14.71 -15.08 -15.48
C SER A 41 14.60 -14.65 -16.93
N GLY A 42 14.81 -15.53 -17.92
CA GLY A 42 14.67 -15.15 -19.32
C GLY A 42 13.27 -14.59 -19.61
N ASP A 43 12.23 -15.39 -19.37
CA ASP A 43 10.85 -15.00 -19.62
C ASP A 43 10.27 -14.04 -18.57
N LEU A 44 10.67 -14.18 -17.29
CA LEU A 44 10.19 -13.28 -16.25
C LEU A 44 10.77 -11.87 -16.41
N LYS A 45 12.04 -11.74 -16.79
CA LYS A 45 12.66 -10.43 -16.95
C LYS A 45 12.04 -9.68 -18.12
N ASP A 46 11.74 -10.35 -19.23
CA ASP A 46 11.03 -9.76 -20.37
C ASP A 46 9.61 -9.29 -19.98
N GLN A 47 8.86 -10.10 -19.23
CA GLN A 47 7.53 -9.71 -18.75
C GLN A 47 7.59 -8.59 -17.70
N TRP A 48 8.59 -8.61 -16.83
CA TRP A 48 8.81 -7.59 -15.82
C TRP A 48 9.24 -6.27 -16.46
N GLU A 49 10.15 -6.28 -17.44
CA GLU A 49 10.56 -5.09 -18.19
C GLU A 49 9.40 -4.50 -18.98
N LYS A 50 8.53 -5.34 -19.57
CA LYS A 50 7.28 -4.89 -20.23
C LYS A 50 6.30 -4.29 -19.23
N GLY A 51 6.07 -4.94 -18.09
CA GLY A 51 5.19 -4.45 -17.04
C GLY A 51 5.68 -3.14 -16.43
N VAL A 52 6.97 -3.04 -16.13
CA VAL A 52 7.60 -1.80 -15.65
C VAL A 52 7.51 -0.70 -16.69
N SER A 53 7.73 -1.00 -17.98
CA SER A 53 7.61 -0.01 -19.05
C SER A 53 6.18 0.51 -19.19
N GLN A 54 5.17 -0.37 -19.15
CA GLN A 54 3.76 0.05 -19.18
C GLN A 54 3.37 0.89 -17.97
N VAL A 55 3.84 0.53 -16.78
CA VAL A 55 3.62 1.33 -15.56
C VAL A 55 4.32 2.68 -15.69
N LYS A 56 5.52 2.71 -16.26
CA LYS A 56 6.29 3.95 -16.45
C LYS A 56 5.61 4.88 -17.47
N GLU A 57 5.13 4.36 -18.59
CA GLU A 57 4.35 5.13 -19.57
C GLU A 57 3.03 5.64 -18.97
N GLY A 58 2.29 4.78 -18.27
CA GLY A 58 1.07 5.18 -17.56
C GLY A 58 1.34 6.22 -16.48
N PHE A 59 2.46 6.10 -15.77
CA PHE A 59 2.90 7.07 -14.78
C PHE A 59 3.34 8.38 -15.41
N GLU A 60 4.03 8.39 -16.54
CA GLU A 60 4.40 9.62 -17.26
C GLU A 60 3.18 10.34 -17.81
N GLN A 61 2.20 9.62 -18.37
CA GLN A 61 0.91 10.20 -18.78
C GLN A 61 0.13 10.75 -17.58
N ALA A 62 0.05 9.99 -16.48
CA ALA A 62 -0.60 10.44 -15.26
C ALA A 62 0.12 11.66 -14.68
N LYS A 63 1.45 11.68 -14.65
CA LYS A 63 2.26 12.81 -14.16
C LYS A 63 2.08 14.06 -15.03
N SER A 64 1.96 13.89 -16.35
CA SER A 64 1.71 15.00 -17.27
C SER A 64 0.31 15.61 -17.04
N GLN A 65 -0.73 14.77 -16.92
CA GLN A 65 -2.08 15.21 -16.58
C GLN A 65 -2.13 15.84 -15.17
N VAL A 66 -1.50 15.19 -14.19
CA VAL A 66 -1.39 15.69 -12.83
C VAL A 66 -0.71 17.04 -12.84
N ASN A 67 0.41 17.26 -13.54
CA ASN A 67 1.07 18.58 -13.59
C ASN A 67 0.14 19.73 -14.04
N GLN A 68 -0.73 19.51 -15.04
CA GLN A 68 -1.70 20.52 -15.46
C GLN A 68 -2.80 20.79 -14.41
N TYR A 69 -3.15 19.76 -13.63
CA TYR A 69 -4.07 19.90 -12.49
C TYR A 69 -3.35 20.34 -11.21
N THR A 70 -2.04 20.18 -11.10
CA THR A 70 -1.23 20.45 -9.91
C THR A 70 -1.20 21.93 -9.64
N ASP A 71 -1.13 22.81 -10.63
CA ASP A 71 -1.16 24.26 -10.37
C ASP A 71 -2.50 24.70 -9.77
N LYS A 72 -3.63 24.23 -10.31
CA LYS A 72 -4.97 24.47 -9.73
C LYS A 72 -5.16 23.78 -8.38
N ALA A 73 -4.64 22.57 -8.24
CA ALA A 73 -4.72 21.80 -7.00
C ALA A 73 -3.83 22.40 -5.92
N LYS A 74 -2.69 22.99 -6.25
CA LYS A 74 -1.76 23.64 -5.31
C LYS A 74 -2.35 24.93 -4.76
N GLU A 75 -3.06 25.68 -5.59
CA GLU A 75 -3.80 26.87 -5.15
C GLU A 75 -4.99 26.52 -4.26
N GLN A 76 -5.79 25.51 -4.63
CA GLN A 76 -6.85 25.00 -3.76
C GLN A 76 -6.29 24.34 -2.49
N TYR A 77 -5.19 23.62 -2.59
CA TYR A 77 -4.53 22.97 -1.47
C TYR A 77 -4.00 23.98 -0.47
N ASN A 78 -3.42 25.11 -0.91
CA ASN A 78 -3.00 26.15 0.02
C ASN A 78 -4.20 26.75 0.77
N GLN A 79 -5.30 27.07 0.07
CA GLN A 79 -6.52 27.57 0.73
C GLN A 79 -7.15 26.55 1.69
N TYR A 80 -7.18 25.28 1.30
CA TYR A 80 -7.67 24.20 2.15
C TYR A 80 -6.70 23.87 3.27
N LYS A 81 -5.39 24.02 3.09
CA LYS A 81 -4.39 23.74 4.12
C LYS A 81 -4.53 24.74 5.25
N ASP A 82 -4.71 26.03 4.98
CA ASP A 82 -4.91 27.02 6.04
C ASP A 82 -6.23 26.78 6.80
N GLN A 83 -7.32 26.43 6.11
CA GLN A 83 -8.59 26.07 6.77
C GLN A 83 -8.52 24.73 7.51
N ALA A 84 -7.88 23.74 6.91
CA ALA A 84 -7.71 22.41 7.49
C ALA A 84 -6.76 22.45 8.67
N GLN A 85 -5.70 23.25 8.64
CA GLN A 85 -4.77 23.38 9.76
C GLN A 85 -5.48 23.98 10.98
N ALA A 86 -6.29 25.03 10.80
CA ALA A 86 -7.12 25.58 11.86
C ALA A 86 -8.19 24.60 12.39
N ALA A 87 -8.78 23.79 11.51
CA ALA A 87 -9.77 22.76 11.90
C ALA A 87 -9.13 21.53 12.54
N VAL A 88 -7.93 21.14 12.10
CA VAL A 88 -7.14 20.02 12.61
C VAL A 88 -6.53 20.36 13.95
N ASP A 89 -6.04 21.58 14.17
CA ASP A 89 -5.52 21.98 15.49
C ASP A 89 -6.63 22.01 16.56
N LYS A 90 -7.87 22.39 16.20
CA LYS A 90 -9.03 22.32 17.10
C LYS A 90 -9.54 20.90 17.37
N ASN A 91 -9.42 20.01 16.39
CA ASN A 91 -9.91 18.63 16.46
C ASN A 91 -8.78 17.61 16.59
N LYS A 92 -7.57 18.04 16.97
CA LYS A 92 -6.36 17.22 16.90
C LYS A 92 -6.49 15.99 17.77
N ASP A 93 -7.04 16.15 18.97
CA ASP A 93 -7.28 15.06 19.91
C ASP A 93 -8.34 14.10 19.36
N THR A 94 -9.49 14.61 18.90
CA THR A 94 -10.56 13.81 18.27
C THR A 94 -10.10 13.05 17.02
N VAL A 95 -9.29 13.69 16.17
CA VAL A 95 -8.75 13.07 14.94
C VAL A 95 -7.68 12.05 15.29
N LYS A 96 -6.86 12.31 16.32
CA LYS A 96 -5.84 11.38 16.79
C LYS A 96 -6.47 10.15 17.43
N ASP A 97 -7.52 10.32 18.22
CA ASP A 97 -8.27 9.20 18.82
C ASP A 97 -8.96 8.38 17.73
N GLN A 98 -9.66 9.02 16.78
CA GLN A 98 -10.25 8.33 15.63
C GLN A 98 -9.20 7.65 14.73
N TYR A 99 -7.98 8.19 14.67
CA TYR A 99 -6.89 7.58 13.93
C TYR A 99 -6.34 6.36 14.67
N ASN A 100 -6.10 6.47 15.98
CA ASN A 100 -5.63 5.37 16.82
C ASN A 100 -6.64 4.22 16.84
N ASP A 101 -7.93 4.51 17.06
CA ASP A 101 -9.00 3.49 17.05
C ASP A 101 -9.06 2.74 15.71
N LYS A 102 -8.91 3.46 14.60
CA LYS A 102 -8.88 2.86 13.25
C LYS A 102 -7.64 2.03 12.99
N VAL A 103 -6.50 2.45 13.53
CA VAL A 103 -5.24 1.70 13.40
C VAL A 103 -5.28 0.44 14.25
N ASP A 104 -5.86 0.50 15.44
CA ASP A 104 -6.05 -0.66 16.32
C ASP A 104 -7.08 -1.64 15.73
N GLU A 105 -8.23 -1.16 15.24
CA GLU A 105 -9.24 -1.99 14.55
C GLU A 105 -8.63 -2.72 13.35
N LEU A 106 -7.83 -2.01 12.55
CA LEU A 106 -7.11 -2.57 11.40
C LEU A 106 -6.04 -3.58 11.81
N ALA A 107 -5.36 -3.36 12.93
CA ALA A 107 -4.37 -4.28 13.45
C ALA A 107 -5.04 -5.59 13.95
N ASP A 108 -6.19 -5.48 14.61
CA ASP A 108 -6.97 -6.63 15.08
C ASP A 108 -7.58 -7.42 13.91
N ASP A 109 -8.14 -6.75 12.90
CA ASP A 109 -8.64 -7.39 11.67
C ASP A 109 -7.51 -8.11 10.91
N ALA A 110 -6.36 -7.46 10.78
CA ALA A 110 -5.19 -8.06 10.14
C ALA A 110 -4.68 -9.28 10.93
N LYS A 111 -4.64 -9.21 12.26
CA LYS A 111 -4.23 -10.32 13.12
C LYS A 111 -5.19 -11.50 13.00
N THR A 112 -6.49 -11.24 13.04
CA THR A 112 -7.54 -12.26 12.91
C THR A 112 -7.45 -12.96 11.55
N GLY A 113 -7.38 -12.20 10.46
CA GLY A 113 -7.25 -12.76 9.11
C GLY A 113 -5.97 -13.60 8.91
N VAL A 114 -4.87 -13.23 9.59
CA VAL A 114 -3.61 -13.99 9.55
C VAL A 114 -3.70 -15.28 10.38
N ASP A 115 -4.33 -15.26 11.55
CA ASP A 115 -4.53 -16.46 12.38
C ASP A 115 -5.49 -17.47 11.71
N ASP A 116 -6.52 -17.00 11.01
CA ASP A 116 -7.42 -17.84 10.20
C ASP A 116 -6.69 -18.48 9.01
N ALA A 117 -5.89 -17.70 8.28
CA ALA A 117 -5.06 -18.21 7.19
C ALA A 117 -4.03 -19.24 7.69
N LYS A 118 -3.41 -18.98 8.85
CA LYS A 118 -2.46 -19.91 9.47
C LYS A 118 -3.11 -21.21 9.94
N SER A 119 -4.33 -21.13 10.48
CA SER A 119 -5.07 -22.31 10.95
C SER A 119 -5.54 -23.19 9.80
N SER A 120 -6.03 -22.59 8.72
CA SER A 120 -6.42 -23.31 7.49
C SER A 120 -5.23 -23.98 6.80
N LEU A 121 -4.04 -23.35 6.82
CA LEU A 121 -2.80 -23.94 6.30
C LEU A 121 -2.23 -25.08 7.17
N LYS A 122 -2.50 -25.09 8.47
CA LYS A 122 -2.00 -26.14 9.40
C LYS A 122 -2.90 -27.39 9.44
N VAL A 123 -4.16 -27.25 9.02
CA VAL A 123 -5.15 -28.34 8.94
C VAL A 123 -5.11 -29.08 7.60
N SER A 124 -4.37 -28.56 6.60
CA SER A 124 -4.06 -29.24 5.33
C SER A 124 -2.69 -29.93 5.40
#